data_AF-A0A955GEW1-F1
#
_entry.id   AF-A0A955GEW1-F1
#
_cell.length_a   1.000
_cell.length_b   1.000
_cell.length_c   1.000
_cell.angle_alpha   90.00
_cell.angle_beta   90.00
_cell.angle_gamma   90.00
#
_symmetry.space_group_name_H-M   'P 1'
#
loop_
_entity.id
_entity.type
_entity.pdbx_description
1 polymer ?
#
loop_
_entity_poly.entity_id
_entity_poly.type
_entity_poly.pdbx_seq_one_letter_code
_entity_poly.pdbx_strand_id
1 'polypeptide(L)'
;MKKTFIIAVSGGVDSVVLLHKLVSVKHPNINYIVAHFDHGIRPDSNADAEFVEQIAKNSQLAFELGEGNLGKNSSEDEARRARYNFLFTVMQKYKADGIITAHHRDDVIETMVVNILRGTSPRGLMGFSRAEIIRPFIDKTKADLIKYAHEHKLTWHEDSTNSDPKYLRNYIRQNIIPKLSAKQSTELLKIREKLVDIYREVDALDKKILVQCMKKSELVRSRFVVLPVKVQMEILSTWFRLNNVAFDSKLLEKAANAIKVFKPGKVFELTSNKKLIIGRLRINLQID
;
A
#
# COMPACT_ATOMS: atom_id res chain seq x y z
N MET A 1 -11.90 15.70 20.26
CA MET A 1 -11.00 16.19 19.17
C MET A 1 -11.59 15.78 17.84
N LYS A 2 -11.59 16.67 16.84
CA LYS A 2 -12.06 16.38 15.49
C LYS A 2 -11.02 15.48 14.78
N LYS A 3 -11.44 14.35 14.22
CA LYS A 3 -10.55 13.48 13.42
C LYS A 3 -10.38 14.06 12.02
N THR A 4 -9.19 13.93 11.43
CA THR A 4 -8.89 14.42 10.08
C THR A 4 -8.49 13.26 9.18
N PHE A 5 -9.08 13.18 7.98
CA PHE A 5 -8.73 12.17 6.99
C PHE A 5 -8.41 12.79 5.63
N ILE A 6 -7.41 12.22 4.97
CA ILE A 6 -7.06 12.57 3.59
C ILE A 6 -7.87 11.69 2.65
N ILE A 7 -8.64 12.26 1.72
CA ILE A 7 -9.35 11.52 0.67
C ILE A 7 -8.51 11.58 -0.59
N ALA A 8 -8.01 10.43 -1.06
CA ALA A 8 -7.30 10.35 -2.33
C ALA A 8 -8.30 10.38 -3.49
N VAL A 9 -8.28 11.46 -4.29
CA VAL A 9 -9.23 11.66 -5.39
C VAL A 9 -8.49 11.82 -6.71
N SER A 10 -8.76 10.93 -7.67
CA SER A 10 -8.11 10.93 -8.99
C SER A 10 -8.95 11.58 -10.08
N GLY A 11 -10.22 11.91 -9.82
CA GLY A 11 -11.17 12.41 -10.83
C GLY A 11 -11.98 11.29 -11.50
N GLY A 12 -11.55 10.04 -11.38
CA GLY A 12 -12.29 8.87 -11.85
C GLY A 12 -13.49 8.51 -10.98
N VAL A 13 -14.45 7.78 -11.57
CA VAL A 13 -15.76 7.43 -10.95
C VAL A 13 -15.64 6.90 -9.53
N ASP A 14 -14.70 6.01 -9.23
CA ASP A 14 -14.59 5.39 -7.90
C ASP A 14 -14.31 6.45 -6.83
N SER A 15 -13.39 7.36 -7.15
CA SER A 15 -12.95 8.41 -6.24
C SER A 15 -13.98 9.53 -6.09
N VAL A 16 -14.72 9.84 -7.16
CA VAL A 16 -15.84 10.78 -7.11
C VAL A 16 -16.98 10.22 -6.26
N VAL A 17 -17.32 8.94 -6.44
CA VAL A 17 -18.33 8.24 -5.62
C VAL A 17 -17.92 8.20 -4.15
N LEU A 18 -16.64 7.93 -3.87
CA LEU A 18 -16.09 7.96 -2.51
C LEU A 18 -16.28 9.34 -1.88
N LEU A 19 -15.83 10.39 -2.56
CA LEU A 19 -15.94 11.76 -2.08
C LEU A 19 -17.39 12.15 -1.82
N HIS A 20 -18.28 11.88 -2.79
CA HIS A 20 -19.70 12.17 -2.67
C HIS A 20 -20.33 11.47 -1.45
N LYS A 21 -20.03 10.18 -1.22
CA LYS A 21 -20.53 9.45 -0.03
C LYS A 21 -20.02 10.00 1.29
N LEU A 22 -18.73 10.37 1.37
CA LEU A 22 -18.15 10.89 2.60
C LEU A 22 -18.72 12.28 2.94
N VAL A 23 -18.94 13.11 1.91
CA VAL A 23 -19.52 14.46 2.08
C VAL A 23 -21.01 14.38 2.40
N SER A 24 -21.77 13.45 1.82
CA SER A 24 -23.22 13.37 2.02
C SER A 24 -23.62 12.96 3.44
N VAL A 25 -22.80 12.18 4.13
CA VAL A 25 -23.08 11.70 5.50
C VAL A 25 -22.77 12.76 6.58
N LYS A 26 -22.03 13.84 6.24
CA LYS A 26 -21.60 14.94 7.13
C LYS A 26 -21.43 14.54 8.61
N HIS A 27 -20.26 13.99 8.96
CA HIS A 27 -19.95 13.72 10.36
C HIS A 27 -19.38 14.97 11.05
N PRO A 28 -20.03 15.51 12.11
CA PRO A 28 -19.62 16.77 12.75
C PRO A 28 -18.22 16.71 13.37
N ASN A 29 -17.76 15.51 13.73
CA ASN A 29 -16.45 15.28 14.35
C ASN A 29 -15.38 14.80 13.35
N ILE A 30 -15.64 14.86 12.05
CA ILE A 30 -14.69 14.46 11.01
C ILE A 30 -14.39 15.63 10.09
N ASN A 31 -13.11 15.82 9.80
CA ASN A 31 -12.58 16.75 8.81
C ASN A 31 -12.02 15.97 7.63
N TYR A 32 -12.31 16.41 6.42
CA TYR A 32 -11.78 15.79 5.21
C TYR A 32 -10.91 16.77 4.45
N ILE A 33 -9.83 16.26 3.87
CA ILE A 33 -8.92 16.99 2.99
C ILE A 33 -8.82 16.20 1.71
N VAL A 34 -9.14 16.80 0.58
CA VAL A 34 -9.01 16.18 -0.74
C VAL A 34 -7.55 16.28 -1.18
N ALA A 35 -6.97 15.15 -1.57
CA ALA A 35 -5.61 15.10 -2.12
C ALA A 35 -5.63 14.46 -3.51
N HIS A 36 -5.20 15.22 -4.51
CA HIS A 36 -5.02 14.77 -5.87
C HIS A 36 -3.53 14.68 -6.18
N PHE A 37 -3.12 13.59 -6.85
CA PHE A 37 -1.77 13.45 -7.34
C PHE A 37 -1.81 13.37 -8.85
N ASP A 38 -1.32 14.42 -9.49
CA ASP A 38 -1.10 14.43 -10.92
C ASP A 38 0.25 13.75 -11.23
N HIS A 39 0.19 12.70 -12.02
CA HIS A 39 1.39 11.99 -12.47
C HIS A 39 2.17 12.77 -13.55
N GLY A 40 1.56 13.71 -14.27
CA GLY A 40 2.18 14.46 -15.36
C GLY A 40 2.47 13.62 -16.62
N ILE A 41 1.83 12.45 -16.74
CA ILE A 41 2.06 11.50 -17.85
C ILE A 41 1.32 11.94 -19.12
N ARG A 42 0.15 12.57 -18.98
CA ARG A 42 -0.69 13.01 -20.10
C ARG A 42 -0.70 14.54 -20.23
N PRO A 43 -0.79 15.08 -21.46
CA PRO A 43 -0.89 16.53 -21.68
C PRO A 43 -2.15 17.16 -21.09
N ASP A 44 -3.22 16.38 -20.91
CA ASP A 44 -4.53 16.83 -20.40
C ASP A 44 -4.71 16.60 -18.89
N SER A 45 -3.66 16.16 -18.19
CA SER A 45 -3.73 15.84 -16.77
C SER A 45 -4.11 17.03 -15.86
N ASN A 46 -3.77 18.26 -16.28
CA ASN A 46 -4.23 19.48 -15.62
C ASN A 46 -5.77 19.58 -15.54
N ALA A 47 -6.49 19.08 -16.54
CA ALA A 47 -7.95 19.11 -16.53
C ALA A 47 -8.54 18.21 -15.42
N ASP A 48 -7.86 17.11 -15.07
CA ASP A 48 -8.26 16.27 -13.93
C ASP A 48 -8.01 16.98 -12.60
N ALA A 49 -6.89 17.70 -12.48
CA ALA A 49 -6.57 18.48 -11.29
C ALA A 49 -7.59 19.62 -11.07
N GLU A 50 -7.90 20.39 -12.12
CA GLU A 50 -8.91 21.45 -12.09
C GLU A 50 -10.30 20.90 -11.72
N PHE A 51 -10.68 19.76 -12.32
CA PHE A 51 -11.94 19.10 -12.01
C PHE A 51 -12.04 18.69 -10.53
N VAL A 52 -11.01 18.05 -9.99
CA VAL A 52 -11.01 17.62 -8.58
C VAL A 52 -10.96 18.82 -7.63
N GLU A 53 -10.20 19.87 -7.97
CA GLU A 53 -10.17 21.11 -7.18
C GLU A 53 -11.58 21.73 -7.12
N GLN A 54 -12.29 21.79 -8.24
CA GLN A 54 -13.64 22.34 -8.28
C GLN A 54 -14.63 21.53 -7.43
N ILE A 55 -14.55 20.19 -7.47
CA ILE A 55 -15.40 19.35 -6.60
C ILE A 55 -15.08 19.57 -5.12
N ALA A 56 -13.80 19.70 -4.76
CA ALA A 56 -13.37 19.98 -3.39
C ALA A 56 -13.90 21.34 -2.91
N LYS A 57 -13.77 22.39 -3.73
CA LYS A 57 -14.31 23.73 -3.47
C LYS A 57 -15.82 23.71 -3.28
N ASN A 58 -16.56 23.06 -4.18
CA ASN A 58 -18.02 22.92 -4.09
C ASN A 58 -18.45 22.17 -2.81
N SER A 59 -17.61 21.24 -2.34
CA SER A 59 -17.83 20.48 -1.11
C SER A 59 -17.32 21.19 0.16
N GLN A 60 -16.76 22.40 0.03
CA GLN A 60 -16.14 23.17 1.11
C GLN A 60 -15.01 22.40 1.83
N LEU A 61 -14.21 21.65 1.07
CA LEU A 61 -13.08 20.89 1.59
C LEU A 61 -11.75 21.53 1.18
N ALA A 62 -10.75 21.38 2.04
CA ALA A 62 -9.38 21.72 1.68
C ALA A 62 -8.89 20.81 0.54
N PHE A 63 -8.07 21.35 -0.35
CA PHE A 63 -7.52 20.67 -1.52
C PHE A 63 -5.99 20.74 -1.51
N GLU A 64 -5.35 19.60 -1.79
CA GLU A 64 -3.91 19.48 -1.95
C GLU A 64 -3.61 18.83 -3.29
N LEU A 65 -2.75 19.48 -4.07
CA LEU A 65 -2.24 18.98 -5.33
C LEU A 65 -0.78 18.55 -5.14
N GLY A 66 -0.46 17.35 -5.63
CA GLY A 66 0.92 16.89 -5.80
C GLY A 66 1.19 16.60 -7.26
N GLU A 67 2.36 16.98 -7.74
CA GLU A 67 2.78 16.79 -9.13
C GLU A 67 4.02 15.89 -9.18
N GLY A 68 3.95 14.85 -10.00
CA GLY A 68 5.02 13.87 -10.13
C GLY A 68 5.99 14.13 -11.29
N ASN A 69 5.54 14.83 -12.35
CA ASN A 69 6.26 14.96 -13.63
C ASN A 69 6.90 13.64 -14.08
N LEU A 70 6.18 12.54 -13.90
CA LEU A 70 6.66 11.21 -14.21
C LEU A 70 6.71 11.07 -15.73
N GLY A 71 7.87 10.71 -16.27
CA GLY A 71 8.03 10.55 -17.71
C GLY A 71 7.05 9.52 -18.27
N LYS A 72 6.74 9.61 -19.57
CA LYS A 72 5.80 8.69 -20.25
C LYS A 72 6.13 7.19 -20.11
N ASN A 73 7.39 6.87 -19.77
CA ASN A 73 7.88 5.51 -19.59
C ASN A 73 7.94 5.06 -18.11
N SER A 74 7.46 5.89 -17.18
CA SER A 74 7.44 5.53 -15.77
C SER A 74 6.61 4.29 -15.54
N SER A 75 7.16 3.36 -14.76
CA SER A 75 6.45 2.13 -14.45
C SER A 75 5.24 2.41 -13.57
N GLU A 76 4.22 1.56 -13.66
CA GLU A 76 3.03 1.68 -12.82
C GLU A 76 3.35 1.60 -11.32
N ASP A 77 4.37 0.80 -10.96
CA ASP A 77 4.83 0.68 -9.58
C ASP A 77 5.54 1.97 -9.10
N GLU A 78 6.24 2.68 -10.00
CA GLU A 78 6.83 3.99 -9.72
C GLU A 78 5.76 5.06 -9.52
N ALA A 79 4.80 5.15 -10.44
CA ALA A 79 3.65 6.05 -10.31
C ALA A 79 2.90 5.82 -9.00
N ARG A 80 2.64 4.55 -8.66
CA ARG A 80 2.02 4.17 -7.39
C ARG A 80 2.85 4.64 -6.19
N ARG A 81 4.17 4.44 -6.20
CA ARG A 81 5.06 4.90 -5.10
C ARG A 81 5.02 6.41 -4.93
N ALA A 82 5.13 7.17 -6.03
CA ALA A 82 5.09 8.63 -6.00
C ALA A 82 3.79 9.15 -5.39
N ARG A 83 2.64 8.62 -5.84
CA ARG A 83 1.33 8.96 -5.28
C ARG A 83 1.24 8.67 -3.78
N TYR A 84 1.66 7.49 -3.33
CA TYR A 84 1.59 7.18 -1.91
C TYR A 84 2.53 8.05 -1.08
N ASN A 85 3.73 8.34 -1.56
CA ASN A 85 4.65 9.25 -0.88
C ASN A 85 4.01 10.63 -0.70
N PHE A 86 3.40 11.18 -1.75
CA PHE A 86 2.63 12.43 -1.66
C PHE A 86 1.51 12.34 -0.62
N LEU A 87 0.66 11.30 -0.68
CA LEU A 87 -0.44 11.13 0.27
C LEU A 87 0.04 11.06 1.73
N PHE A 88 1.18 10.40 1.98
CA PHE A 88 1.79 10.36 3.32
C PHE A 88 2.38 11.72 3.71
N THR A 89 2.98 12.47 2.80
CA THR A 89 3.43 13.85 3.06
C THR A 89 2.26 14.74 3.47
N VAL A 90 1.13 14.66 2.76
CA VAL A 90 -0.09 15.39 3.10
C VAL A 90 -0.65 14.94 4.45
N MET A 91 -0.68 13.63 4.71
CA MET A 91 -1.10 13.08 6.01
C MET A 91 -0.28 13.64 7.17
N GLN A 92 1.05 13.76 7.00
CA GLN A 92 1.94 14.36 7.99
C GLN A 92 1.72 15.87 8.13
N LYS A 93 1.61 16.61 7.02
CA LYS A 93 1.35 18.07 6.99
C LYS A 93 0.13 18.43 7.85
N TYR A 94 -0.93 17.64 7.75
CA TYR A 94 -2.20 17.89 8.45
C TYR A 94 -2.37 17.11 9.75
N LYS A 95 -1.38 16.30 10.15
CA LYS A 95 -1.48 15.38 11.29
C LYS A 95 -2.75 14.54 11.22
N ALA A 96 -3.07 14.05 10.02
CA ALA A 96 -4.29 13.32 9.75
C ALA A 96 -4.26 11.91 10.35
N ASP A 97 -5.42 11.41 10.75
CA ASP A 97 -5.63 10.09 11.35
C ASP A 97 -5.56 8.95 10.32
N GLY A 98 -5.63 9.26 9.02
CA GLY A 98 -5.50 8.28 7.96
C GLY A 98 -5.81 8.81 6.56
N ILE A 99 -5.63 7.92 5.58
CA ILE A 99 -5.87 8.15 4.16
C ILE A 99 -7.01 7.24 3.71
N ILE A 100 -8.02 7.78 3.05
CA ILE A 100 -9.15 7.06 2.49
C ILE A 100 -8.95 6.96 0.98
N THR A 101 -9.06 5.75 0.45
CA THR A 101 -8.93 5.48 -1.00
C THR A 101 -10.14 4.72 -1.51
N ALA A 102 -10.47 4.91 -2.78
CA ALA A 102 -11.64 4.30 -3.41
C ALA A 102 -11.40 2.87 -3.93
N HIS A 103 -10.35 2.19 -3.44
CA HIS A 103 -10.08 0.82 -3.87
C HIS A 103 -11.26 -0.08 -3.55
N HIS A 104 -11.67 -0.86 -4.55
CA HIS A 104 -12.85 -1.69 -4.50
C HIS A 104 -12.53 -3.17 -4.67
N ARG A 105 -13.55 -4.03 -4.59
CA ARG A 105 -13.42 -5.48 -4.65
C ARG A 105 -12.63 -5.96 -5.86
N ASP A 106 -12.91 -5.38 -7.01
CA ASP A 106 -12.27 -5.81 -8.26
C ASP A 106 -10.77 -5.44 -8.28
N ASP A 107 -10.35 -4.33 -7.62
CA ASP A 107 -8.93 -3.99 -7.44
C ASP A 107 -8.19 -4.99 -6.55
N VAL A 108 -8.88 -5.55 -5.56
CA VAL A 108 -8.33 -6.61 -4.70
C VAL A 108 -8.03 -7.84 -5.53
N ILE A 109 -9.00 -8.28 -6.33
CA ILE A 109 -8.84 -9.44 -7.21
C ILE A 109 -7.75 -9.18 -8.25
N GLU A 110 -7.73 -8.00 -8.87
CA GLU A 110 -6.67 -7.57 -9.78
C GLU A 110 -5.29 -7.70 -9.13
N THR A 111 -5.13 -7.12 -7.93
CA THR A 111 -3.88 -7.15 -7.17
C THR A 111 -3.47 -8.57 -6.83
N MET A 112 -4.40 -9.43 -6.43
CA MET A 112 -4.12 -10.83 -6.16
C MET A 112 -3.61 -11.55 -7.40
N VAL A 113 -4.27 -11.40 -8.54
CA VAL A 113 -3.88 -12.03 -9.82
C VAL A 113 -2.50 -11.54 -10.27
N VAL A 114 -2.25 -10.24 -10.23
CA VAL A 114 -0.92 -9.65 -10.53
C VAL A 114 0.15 -10.31 -9.65
N ASN A 115 -0.11 -10.41 -8.36
CA ASN A 115 0.85 -10.92 -7.39
C ASN A 115 1.10 -12.42 -7.58
N ILE A 116 0.08 -13.21 -7.93
CA ILE A 116 0.22 -14.63 -8.29
C ILE A 116 1.13 -14.76 -9.51
N LEU A 117 0.86 -14.01 -10.59
CA LEU A 117 1.62 -14.08 -11.83
C LEU A 117 3.08 -13.63 -11.65
N ARG A 118 3.35 -12.71 -10.73
CA ARG A 118 4.71 -12.26 -10.37
C ARG A 118 5.46 -13.24 -9.45
N GLY A 119 4.82 -14.33 -9.00
CA GLY A 119 5.45 -15.31 -8.09
C GLY A 119 5.65 -14.78 -6.67
N THR A 120 4.64 -14.11 -6.11
CA THR A 120 4.73 -13.57 -4.75
C THR A 120 4.65 -14.65 -3.66
N SER A 121 5.04 -14.30 -2.43
CA SER A 121 4.77 -15.13 -1.25
C SER A 121 3.29 -14.99 -0.82
N PRO A 122 2.76 -15.88 0.04
CA PRO A 122 1.38 -15.75 0.51
C PRO A 122 1.08 -14.40 1.17
N ARG A 123 2.09 -13.74 1.77
CA ARG A 123 1.96 -12.38 2.29
C ARG A 123 1.60 -11.34 1.22
N GLY A 124 2.08 -11.52 -0.01
CA GLY A 124 1.74 -10.64 -1.13
C GLY A 124 0.30 -10.81 -1.61
N LEU A 125 -0.31 -11.99 -1.40
CA LEU A 125 -1.71 -12.24 -1.77
C LEU A 125 -2.70 -11.53 -0.84
N MET A 126 -2.29 -11.22 0.38
CA MET A 126 -3.13 -10.45 1.31
C MET A 126 -3.40 -9.04 0.80
N GLY A 127 -2.45 -8.41 0.10
CA GLY A 127 -2.55 -7.02 -0.36
C GLY A 127 -2.89 -6.02 0.74
N PHE A 128 -2.91 -4.72 0.41
CA PHE A 128 -3.63 -3.68 1.16
C PHE A 128 -3.54 -3.70 2.71
N SER A 129 -2.37 -3.96 3.29
CA SER A 129 -2.19 -4.23 4.72
C SER A 129 -1.83 -3.03 5.61
N ARG A 130 -1.78 -1.82 5.05
CA ARG A 130 -1.45 -0.60 5.81
C ARG A 130 -2.67 -0.10 6.58
N ALA A 131 -2.53 -0.04 7.91
CA ALA A 131 -3.59 0.38 8.83
C ALA A 131 -4.00 1.85 8.63
N GLU A 132 -3.08 2.67 8.15
CA GLU A 132 -3.29 4.09 7.87
C GLU A 132 -4.16 4.32 6.61
N ILE A 133 -4.35 3.29 5.78
CA ILE A 133 -5.14 3.41 4.55
C ILE A 133 -6.49 2.68 4.69
N ILE A 134 -7.56 3.47 4.72
CA ILE A 134 -8.95 3.04 4.82
C ILE A 134 -9.53 2.84 3.41
N ARG A 135 -10.26 1.74 3.21
CA ARG A 135 -10.85 1.35 1.92
C ARG A 135 -12.34 1.00 2.10
N PRO A 136 -13.23 2.00 2.13
CA PRO A 136 -14.65 1.76 2.41
C PRO A 136 -15.36 0.89 1.36
N PHE A 137 -14.79 0.80 0.15
CA PHE A 137 -15.39 0.07 -0.98
C PHE A 137 -14.80 -1.31 -1.21
N ILE A 138 -14.01 -1.84 -0.28
CA ILE A 138 -13.31 -3.13 -0.48
C ILE A 138 -14.25 -4.30 -0.81
N ASP A 139 -15.52 -4.22 -0.40
CA ASP A 139 -16.56 -5.22 -0.66
C ASP A 139 -17.54 -4.82 -1.78
N LYS A 140 -17.35 -3.66 -2.41
CA LYS A 140 -18.18 -3.15 -3.51
C LYS A 140 -17.53 -3.46 -4.85
N THR A 141 -18.36 -3.77 -5.85
CA THR A 141 -17.87 -3.95 -7.23
C THR A 141 -17.73 -2.62 -7.94
N LYS A 142 -16.95 -2.59 -9.03
CA LYS A 142 -16.92 -1.44 -9.93
C LYS A 142 -18.32 -1.10 -10.46
N ALA A 143 -19.10 -2.12 -10.79
CA ALA A 143 -20.46 -1.97 -11.28
C ALA A 143 -21.38 -1.27 -10.25
N ASP A 144 -21.23 -1.58 -8.95
CA ASP A 144 -21.98 -0.92 -7.88
C ASP A 144 -21.65 0.58 -7.80
N LEU A 145 -20.37 0.94 -7.98
CA LEU A 145 -19.92 2.33 -7.94
C LEU A 145 -20.42 3.11 -9.15
N ILE A 146 -20.36 2.53 -10.35
CA ILE A 146 -20.91 3.12 -11.57
C ILE A 146 -22.43 3.33 -11.43
N LYS A 147 -23.16 2.31 -10.94
CA LYS A 147 -24.59 2.42 -10.69
C LYS A 147 -24.91 3.57 -9.74
N TYR A 148 -24.19 3.66 -8.62
CA TYR A 148 -24.35 4.76 -7.67
C TYR A 148 -24.07 6.13 -8.30
N ALA A 149 -23.04 6.24 -9.14
CA ALA A 149 -22.71 7.48 -9.84
C ALA A 149 -23.84 7.94 -10.76
N HIS A 150 -24.44 7.01 -11.53
CA HIS A 150 -25.60 7.31 -12.37
C HIS A 150 -26.83 7.70 -11.56
N GLU A 151 -27.15 6.96 -10.50
CA GLU A 151 -28.29 7.25 -9.62
C GLU A 151 -28.24 8.66 -9.02
N HIS A 152 -27.02 9.14 -8.71
CA HIS A 152 -26.79 10.47 -8.14
C HIS A 152 -26.38 11.51 -9.18
N LYS A 153 -26.42 11.18 -10.47
CA LYS A 153 -26.06 12.07 -11.59
C LYS A 153 -24.68 12.72 -11.43
N LEU A 154 -23.71 11.96 -10.92
CA LEU A 154 -22.34 12.44 -10.73
C LEU A 154 -21.64 12.54 -12.08
N THR A 155 -20.78 13.53 -12.23
CA THR A 155 -19.83 13.65 -13.35
C THR A 155 -18.47 13.14 -12.90
N TRP A 156 -17.71 12.55 -13.83
CA TRP A 156 -16.33 12.09 -13.58
C TRP A 156 -15.53 12.13 -14.89
N HIS A 157 -14.21 12.11 -14.76
CA HIS A 157 -13.30 11.98 -15.91
C HIS A 157 -12.84 10.52 -16.04
N GLU A 158 -12.96 9.94 -17.23
CA GLU A 158 -12.41 8.62 -17.54
C GLU A 158 -11.07 8.76 -18.26
N ASP A 159 -10.04 8.19 -17.66
CA ASP A 159 -8.70 8.20 -18.21
C ASP A 159 -8.57 7.15 -19.33
N SER A 160 -8.31 7.63 -20.54
CA SER A 160 -8.15 6.86 -21.78
C SER A 160 -6.90 5.95 -21.80
N THR A 161 -5.88 6.23 -20.97
CA THR A 161 -4.66 5.41 -20.89
C THR A 161 -4.82 4.11 -20.10
N ASN A 162 -5.96 3.94 -19.41
CA ASN A 162 -6.33 2.69 -18.72
C ASN A 162 -6.64 1.52 -19.66
N SER A 163 -6.53 1.72 -20.98
CA SER A 163 -6.95 0.74 -21.98
C SER A 163 -5.79 0.02 -22.68
N ASP A 164 -4.53 0.42 -22.49
CA ASP A 164 -3.39 -0.20 -23.20
C ASP A 164 -3.07 -1.60 -22.62
N PRO A 165 -3.29 -2.70 -23.38
CA PRO A 165 -3.09 -4.07 -22.90
C PRO A 165 -1.60 -4.43 -22.72
N LYS A 166 -0.65 -3.59 -23.13
CA LYS A 166 0.78 -3.77 -22.88
C LYS A 166 1.10 -3.81 -21.38
N TYR A 167 0.30 -3.14 -20.57
CA TYR A 167 0.44 -3.15 -19.11
C TYR A 167 -0.29 -4.36 -18.52
N LEU A 168 0.43 -5.14 -17.71
CA LEU A 168 -0.09 -6.38 -17.11
C LEU A 168 -1.43 -6.17 -16.37
N ARG A 169 -1.59 -5.07 -15.64
CA ARG A 169 -2.84 -4.76 -14.93
C ARG A 169 -4.00 -4.48 -15.87
N ASN A 170 -3.79 -3.68 -16.92
CA ASN A 170 -4.80 -3.45 -17.96
C ASN A 170 -5.20 -4.76 -18.64
N TYR A 171 -4.21 -5.61 -18.98
CA TYR A 171 -4.49 -6.94 -19.53
C TYR A 171 -5.36 -7.77 -18.58
N ILE A 172 -5.02 -7.84 -17.29
CA ILE A 172 -5.80 -8.59 -16.28
C ILE A 172 -7.22 -8.03 -16.18
N ARG A 173 -7.38 -6.71 -16.11
CA ARG A 173 -8.68 -6.03 -16.01
C ARG A 173 -9.58 -6.27 -17.20
N GLN A 174 -9.03 -6.33 -18.41
CA GLN A 174 -9.79 -6.52 -19.64
C GLN A 174 -10.03 -7.99 -19.99
N ASN A 175 -9.06 -8.86 -19.71
CA ASN A 175 -9.04 -10.22 -20.26
C ASN A 175 -9.25 -11.32 -19.22
N ILE A 176 -9.00 -11.05 -17.93
CA ILE A 176 -9.09 -12.05 -16.86
C ILE A 176 -10.27 -11.75 -15.94
N ILE A 177 -10.32 -10.57 -15.33
CA ILE A 177 -11.37 -10.21 -14.35
C ILE A 177 -12.78 -10.39 -14.92
N PRO A 178 -13.11 -9.95 -16.16
CA PRO A 178 -14.46 -10.08 -16.70
C PRO A 178 -14.87 -11.53 -16.97
N LYS A 179 -13.90 -12.45 -17.06
CA LYS A 179 -14.15 -13.89 -17.25
C LYS A 179 -14.33 -14.64 -15.93
N LEU A 180 -14.08 -14.00 -14.79
CA LEU A 180 -14.33 -14.59 -13.49
C LEU A 180 -15.83 -14.54 -13.18
N SER A 181 -16.42 -15.69 -12.89
CA SER A 181 -17.76 -15.75 -12.33
C SER A 181 -17.81 -15.08 -10.94
N ALA A 182 -19.00 -14.65 -10.52
CA ALA A 182 -19.22 -14.12 -9.17
C ALA A 182 -18.78 -15.11 -8.08
N LYS A 183 -18.98 -16.42 -8.32
CA LYS A 183 -18.53 -17.49 -7.42
C LYS A 183 -17.00 -17.54 -7.32
N GLN A 184 -16.29 -17.55 -8.45
CA GLN A 184 -14.81 -17.55 -8.45
C GLN A 184 -14.23 -16.31 -7.77
N SER A 185 -14.79 -15.14 -8.06
CA SER A 185 -14.40 -13.87 -7.42
C SER A 185 -14.56 -13.94 -5.89
N THR A 186 -15.68 -14.50 -5.42
CA THR A 186 -15.95 -14.68 -3.99
C THR A 186 -14.97 -15.65 -3.33
N GLU A 187 -14.64 -16.77 -3.99
CA GLU A 187 -13.67 -17.73 -3.45
C GLU A 187 -12.25 -17.16 -3.36
N LEU A 188 -11.83 -16.34 -4.32
CA LEU A 188 -10.55 -15.61 -4.23
C LEU A 188 -10.50 -14.69 -3.00
N LEU A 189 -11.58 -13.95 -2.74
CA LEU A 189 -11.65 -13.06 -1.57
C LEU A 189 -11.64 -13.85 -0.25
N LYS A 190 -12.34 -14.98 -0.18
CA LYS A 190 -12.29 -15.87 1.01
C LYS A 190 -10.88 -16.41 1.26
N ILE A 191 -10.14 -16.76 0.21
CA ILE A 191 -8.74 -17.19 0.35
C ILE A 191 -7.91 -16.05 0.96
N ARG A 192 -8.10 -14.82 0.46
CA ARG A 192 -7.41 -13.65 0.99
C ARG A 192 -7.75 -13.41 2.46
N GLU A 193 -9.02 -13.47 2.85
CA GLU A 193 -9.45 -13.28 4.24
C GLU A 193 -8.80 -14.30 5.16
N LYS A 194 -8.83 -15.58 4.79
CA LYS A 194 -8.15 -16.65 5.55
C LYS A 194 -6.65 -16.38 5.69
N LEU A 195 -5.98 -15.93 4.63
CA LEU A 195 -4.57 -15.56 4.70
C LEU A 195 -4.35 -14.38 5.65
N VAL A 196 -5.18 -13.34 5.59
CA VAL A 196 -5.09 -12.19 6.50
C VAL A 196 -5.22 -12.61 7.96
N ASP A 197 -6.18 -13.48 8.28
CA ASP A 197 -6.37 -13.93 9.66
C ASP A 197 -5.20 -14.80 10.14
N ILE A 198 -4.74 -15.76 9.34
CA ILE A 198 -3.56 -16.59 9.67
C ILE A 198 -2.33 -15.71 9.90
N TYR A 199 -2.05 -14.79 8.99
CA TYR A 199 -0.84 -13.97 9.09
C TYR A 199 -0.92 -12.89 10.18
N ARG A 200 -2.12 -12.53 10.64
CA ARG A 200 -2.29 -11.70 11.85
C ARG A 200 -1.75 -12.45 13.08
N GLU A 201 -2.03 -13.74 13.19
CA GLU A 201 -1.49 -14.59 14.26
C GLU A 201 0.01 -14.81 14.12
N VAL A 202 0.49 -15.07 12.89
CA VAL A 202 1.93 -15.20 12.60
C VAL A 202 2.66 -13.91 13.00
N ASP A 203 2.17 -12.73 12.62
CA ASP A 203 2.79 -11.46 13.00
C ASP A 203 2.81 -11.24 14.52
N ALA A 204 1.81 -11.74 15.25
CA ALA A 204 1.80 -11.70 16.71
C ALA A 204 2.84 -12.63 17.32
N LEU A 205 3.04 -13.83 16.76
CA LEU A 205 4.07 -14.78 17.17
C LEU A 205 5.48 -14.27 16.84
N ASP A 206 5.68 -13.72 15.64
CA ASP A 206 6.95 -13.15 15.20
C ASP A 206 7.41 -12.04 16.15
N LYS A 207 6.50 -11.17 16.61
CA LYS A 207 6.81 -10.15 17.63
C LYS A 207 7.27 -10.76 18.94
N LYS A 208 6.62 -11.84 19.42
CA LYS A 208 7.02 -12.54 20.66
C LYS A 208 8.41 -13.16 20.53
N ILE A 209 8.67 -13.85 19.42
CA ILE A 209 9.97 -14.46 19.12
C ILE A 209 11.04 -13.37 19.00
N LEU A 210 10.75 -12.27 18.29
CA LEU A 210 11.67 -11.15 18.16
C LEU A 210 12.05 -10.60 19.54
N VAL A 211 11.10 -10.36 20.45
CA VAL A 211 11.39 -9.91 21.82
C VAL A 211 12.33 -10.89 22.54
N GLN A 212 12.11 -12.20 22.40
CA GLN A 212 13.00 -13.21 22.98
C GLN A 212 14.39 -13.20 22.34
N CYS A 213 14.50 -12.85 21.07
CA CYS A 213 15.76 -12.70 20.35
C CYS A 213 16.46 -11.36 20.62
N MET A 214 15.89 -10.40 21.36
CA MET A 214 16.46 -9.06 21.53
C MET A 214 17.03 -8.84 22.95
N LYS A 215 18.05 -7.98 23.06
CA LYS A 215 18.54 -7.40 24.33
C LYS A 215 19.03 -5.98 24.06
N LYS A 216 18.51 -4.99 24.80
CA LYS A 216 18.86 -3.55 24.62
C LYS A 216 18.79 -3.09 23.16
N SER A 217 17.71 -3.46 22.46
CA SER A 217 17.49 -3.14 21.03
C SER A 217 18.46 -3.81 20.04
N GLU A 218 19.28 -4.75 20.50
CA GLU A 218 20.18 -5.53 19.64
C GLU A 218 19.71 -6.98 19.54
N LEU A 219 19.88 -7.57 18.36
CA LEU A 219 19.52 -8.96 18.11
C LEU A 219 20.59 -9.89 18.68
N VAL A 220 20.20 -10.80 19.56
CA VAL A 220 21.05 -11.83 20.14
C VAL A 220 21.39 -12.87 19.08
N ARG A 221 22.64 -12.85 18.60
CA ARG A 221 23.10 -13.69 17.49
C ARG A 221 22.82 -15.17 17.72
N SER A 222 23.17 -15.71 18.90
CA SER A 222 22.96 -17.14 19.22
C SER A 222 21.49 -17.56 19.24
N ARG A 223 20.58 -16.69 19.67
CA ARG A 223 19.13 -16.98 19.67
C ARG A 223 18.52 -16.90 18.28
N PHE A 224 19.08 -16.06 17.42
CA PHE A 224 18.60 -15.91 16.04
C PHE A 224 19.11 -17.03 15.12
N VAL A 225 20.40 -17.37 15.19
CA VAL A 225 21.02 -18.32 14.24
C VAL A 225 20.48 -19.75 14.36
N VAL A 226 19.95 -20.12 15.53
CA VAL A 226 19.31 -21.43 15.79
C VAL A 226 17.93 -21.56 15.15
N LEU A 227 17.30 -20.44 14.76
CA LEU A 227 15.99 -20.47 14.12
C LEU A 227 16.10 -21.05 12.70
N PRO A 228 15.05 -21.73 12.19
CA PRO A 228 14.98 -22.11 10.79
C PRO A 228 15.10 -20.90 9.85
N VAL A 229 15.68 -21.08 8.66
CA VAL A 229 15.96 -19.97 7.72
C VAL A 229 14.71 -19.14 7.40
N LYS A 230 13.56 -19.79 7.18
CA LYS A 230 12.31 -19.08 6.90
C LYS A 230 11.82 -18.25 8.09
N VAL A 231 11.99 -18.76 9.32
CA VAL A 231 11.68 -18.02 10.54
C VAL A 231 12.64 -16.84 10.71
N GLN A 232 13.93 -17.01 10.43
CA GLN A 232 14.91 -15.90 10.45
C GLN A 232 14.49 -14.75 9.53
N MET A 233 14.04 -15.06 8.31
CA MET A 233 13.54 -14.05 7.37
C MET A 233 12.30 -13.33 7.90
N GLU A 234 11.36 -14.02 8.55
CA GLU A 234 10.17 -13.41 9.15
C GLU A 234 10.52 -12.51 10.36
N ILE A 235 11.46 -12.94 11.21
CA ILE A 235 11.96 -12.13 12.32
C ILE A 235 12.71 -10.89 11.82
N LEU A 236 13.55 -11.02 10.79
CA LEU A 236 14.20 -9.87 10.15
C LEU A 236 13.18 -8.93 9.51
N SER A 237 12.20 -9.45 8.78
CA SER A 237 11.10 -8.67 8.20
C SER A 237 10.38 -7.86 9.29
N THR A 238 10.07 -8.48 10.42
CA THR A 238 9.42 -7.81 11.55
C THR A 238 10.33 -6.73 12.17
N TRP A 239 11.60 -7.05 12.41
CA TRP A 239 12.56 -6.10 12.98
C TRP A 239 12.79 -4.90 12.06
N PHE A 240 12.91 -5.13 10.76
CA PHE A 240 13.10 -4.11 9.73
C PHE A 240 11.86 -3.22 9.58
N ARG A 241 10.65 -3.79 9.58
CA ARG A 241 9.40 -3.01 9.60
C ARG A 241 9.34 -2.05 10.78
N LEU A 242 9.68 -2.52 11.98
CA LEU A 242 9.68 -1.69 13.20
C LEU A 242 10.71 -0.54 13.15
N ASN A 243 11.75 -0.66 12.32
CA ASN A 243 12.82 0.32 12.17
C ASN A 243 12.79 1.05 10.81
N ASN A 244 11.64 0.97 10.10
CA ASN A 244 11.42 1.60 8.79
C ASN A 244 12.47 1.23 7.74
N VAL A 245 13.08 0.05 7.81
CA VAL A 245 14.03 -0.45 6.82
C VAL A 245 13.22 -1.03 5.65
N ALA A 246 13.49 -0.60 4.43
CA ALA A 246 12.91 -1.22 3.23
C ALA A 246 13.64 -2.54 2.92
N PHE A 247 12.90 -3.56 2.47
CA PHE A 247 13.48 -4.86 2.16
C PHE A 247 12.67 -5.63 1.11
N ASP A 248 13.34 -6.59 0.48
CA ASP A 248 12.75 -7.65 -0.31
C ASP A 248 13.22 -9.03 0.20
N SER A 249 12.69 -10.11 -0.38
CA SER A 249 13.06 -11.47 0.02
C SER A 249 14.55 -11.76 -0.15
N LYS A 250 15.21 -11.17 -1.16
CA LYS A 250 16.64 -11.37 -1.43
C LYS A 250 17.50 -10.69 -0.37
N LEU A 251 17.14 -9.48 0.04
CA LEU A 251 17.83 -8.75 1.10
C LEU A 251 17.69 -9.48 2.44
N LEU A 252 16.50 -9.97 2.78
CA LEU A 252 16.28 -10.75 4.01
C LEU A 252 17.15 -12.02 4.05
N GLU A 253 17.22 -12.74 2.93
CA GLU A 253 18.06 -13.94 2.82
C GLU A 253 19.55 -13.62 2.96
N LYS A 254 20.03 -12.58 2.26
CA LYS A 254 21.42 -12.11 2.37
C LYS A 254 21.76 -11.65 3.78
N ALA A 255 20.88 -10.89 4.43
CA ALA A 255 21.06 -10.42 5.79
C ALA A 255 21.09 -11.59 6.80
N ALA A 256 20.17 -12.56 6.67
CA ALA A 256 20.15 -13.76 7.51
C ALA A 256 21.46 -14.56 7.35
N ASN A 257 21.95 -14.70 6.12
CA ASN A 257 23.22 -15.37 5.86
C ASN A 257 24.41 -14.58 6.45
N ALA A 258 24.46 -13.26 6.26
CA ALA A 258 25.51 -12.41 6.80
C ALA A 258 25.61 -12.51 8.33
N ILE A 259 24.47 -12.49 9.04
CA ILE A 259 24.42 -12.67 10.50
C ILE A 259 25.02 -14.03 10.93
N LYS A 260 24.89 -15.07 10.12
CA LYS A 260 25.48 -16.39 10.40
C LYS A 260 26.97 -16.40 10.16
N VAL A 261 27.40 -15.98 8.97
CA VAL A 261 28.75 -16.27 8.46
C VAL A 261 29.77 -15.16 8.68
N PHE A 262 29.35 -13.91 8.83
CA PHE A 262 30.31 -12.81 8.95
C PHE A 262 31.07 -12.84 10.28
N LYS A 263 32.37 -12.52 10.21
CA LYS A 263 33.23 -12.37 11.38
C LYS A 263 32.75 -11.17 12.23
N PRO A 264 32.91 -11.22 13.56
CA PRO A 264 32.62 -10.07 14.42
C PRO A 264 33.33 -8.79 13.93
N GLY A 265 32.64 -7.65 13.95
CA GLY A 265 33.11 -6.35 13.48
C GLY A 265 32.80 -6.05 12.01
N LYS A 266 32.30 -7.01 11.22
CA LYS A 266 31.89 -6.76 9.84
C LYS A 266 30.54 -6.04 9.76
N VAL A 267 30.37 -5.27 8.71
CA VAL A 267 29.16 -4.51 8.41
C VAL A 267 28.46 -5.15 7.21
N PHE A 268 27.12 -5.22 7.27
CA PHE A 268 26.27 -5.58 6.15
C PHE A 268 25.34 -4.42 5.83
N GLU A 269 25.51 -3.83 4.65
CA GLU A 269 24.71 -2.70 4.18
C GLU A 269 23.28 -3.14 3.83
N LEU A 270 22.27 -2.41 4.31
CA LEU A 270 20.85 -2.65 3.99
C LEU A 270 20.35 -1.63 2.97
N THR A 271 20.54 -0.35 3.27
CA THR A 271 20.22 0.81 2.42
C THR A 271 21.33 1.86 2.56
N SER A 272 21.27 2.94 1.80
CA SER A 272 22.29 4.01 1.83
C SER A 272 22.56 4.62 3.21
N ASN A 273 21.61 4.48 4.15
CA ASN A 273 21.69 5.02 5.51
C ASN A 273 21.40 3.99 6.62
N LYS A 274 21.33 2.69 6.29
CA LYS A 274 21.01 1.65 7.29
C LYS A 274 21.89 0.44 7.09
N LYS A 275 22.47 -0.05 8.19
CA LYS A 275 23.44 -1.16 8.17
C LYS A 275 23.35 -2.03 9.41
N LEU A 276 23.76 -3.29 9.26
CA LEU A 276 23.91 -4.23 10.37
C LEU A 276 25.38 -4.33 10.76
N ILE A 277 25.68 -4.06 12.02
CA ILE A 277 26.99 -4.34 12.61
C ILE A 277 26.95 -5.74 13.23
N ILE A 278 27.74 -6.65 12.68
CA ILE A 278 27.79 -8.04 13.10
C ILE A 278 28.75 -8.17 14.27
N GLY A 279 28.24 -8.23 15.50
CA GLY A 279 29.04 -8.54 16.68
C GLY A 279 29.19 -10.04 16.94
N ARG A 280 30.00 -10.39 17.95
CA ARG A 280 30.17 -11.79 18.38
C ARG A 280 28.90 -12.35 19.02
N LEU A 281 28.24 -11.56 19.88
CA LEU A 281 27.05 -11.98 20.64
C LEU A 281 25.77 -11.23 20.23
N ARG A 282 25.91 -10.08 19.57
CA ARG A 282 24.84 -9.13 19.29
C ARG A 282 24.97 -8.60 17.87
N ILE A 283 23.84 -8.32 17.24
CA ILE A 283 23.76 -7.62 15.95
C ILE A 283 23.07 -6.29 16.21
N ASN A 284 23.73 -5.21 15.83
CA ASN A 284 23.22 -3.86 15.97
C ASN A 284 22.69 -3.37 14.62
N LEU A 285 21.48 -2.81 14.60
CA LEU A 285 20.95 -2.10 13.44
C LEU A 285 21.24 -0.61 13.63
N GLN A 286 22.18 -0.10 12.85
CA GLN A 286 22.51 1.32 12.84
C GLN A 286 21.70 2.02 11.76
N ILE A 287 21.13 3.17 12.14
CA ILE A 287 20.35 4.06 11.28
C ILE A 287 21.05 5.41 11.37
N ASP A 288 21.62 5.85 10.26
CA ASP A 288 22.27 7.15 10.11
C ASP A 288 21.25 8.24 9.73
#